data_AF-A0A0U3L1L8-F1
#
_entry.id   AF-A0A0U3L1L8-F1
#
_cell.length_a   1.000
_cell.length_b   1.000
_cell.length_c   1.000
_cell.angle_alpha   90.00
_cell.angle_beta   90.00
_cell.angle_gamma   90.00
#
_symmetry.space_group_name_H-M   'P 1'
#
loop_
_entity.id
_entity.type
_entity.pdbx_description
1 polymer ?
#
loop_
_entity_poly.entity_id
_entity_poly.type
_entity_poly.pdbx_seq_one_letter_code
_entity_poly.pdbx_strand_id
1 'polypeptide(L)'
;MSSSTDASTRVVRLPATLNNLAHLATMLEKLERSGRAPDPGQYRQLVARVSAELAQQAGHVALPQLLEVFPATAELYENQQYDVAGLCLSPLDRSVQTEQAARDALAALRQR
;
A
#
# COMPACT_ATOMS: atom_id res chain seq x y z
N MET A 1 32.87 -2.85 -17.30
CA MET A 1 31.79 -3.41 -18.14
C MET A 1 30.50 -2.81 -17.63
N SER A 2 30.00 -1.81 -18.36
CA SER A 2 28.86 -0.97 -17.99
C SER A 2 27.58 -1.72 -18.34
N SER A 3 26.75 -2.03 -17.34
CA SER A 3 25.39 -2.53 -17.57
C SER A 3 24.44 -1.35 -17.56
N SER A 4 24.11 -0.84 -18.75
CA SER A 4 23.00 0.11 -18.94
C SER A 4 21.69 -0.61 -18.66
N THR A 5 21.01 -0.22 -17.60
CA THR A 5 19.61 -0.58 -17.34
C THR A 5 18.73 0.13 -18.36
N ASP A 6 18.27 -0.60 -19.37
CA ASP A 6 17.29 -0.16 -20.35
C ASP A 6 15.91 -0.06 -19.69
N ALA A 7 15.49 1.16 -19.38
CA ALA A 7 14.14 1.45 -18.90
C ALA A 7 13.16 1.35 -20.08
N SER A 8 12.78 0.11 -20.43
CA SER A 8 11.76 -0.16 -21.45
C SER A 8 10.43 0.49 -21.05
N THR A 9 10.04 1.53 -21.77
CA THR A 9 8.73 2.18 -21.65
C THR A 9 7.62 1.17 -22.02
N ARG A 10 7.01 0.52 -21.02
CA ARG A 10 5.87 -0.38 -21.21
C ARG A 10 4.59 0.44 -21.35
N VAL A 11 4.01 0.46 -22.56
CA VAL A 11 2.70 1.08 -22.80
C VAL A 11 1.61 0.11 -22.32
N VAL A 12 0.99 0.40 -21.18
CA VAL A 12 -0.14 -0.37 -20.64
C VAL A 12 -1.44 0.20 -21.23
N ARG A 13 -2.22 -0.63 -21.93
CA ARG A 13 -3.56 -0.26 -22.39
C ARG A 13 -4.58 -0.60 -21.31
N LEU A 14 -5.12 0.43 -20.67
CA LEU A 14 -6.16 0.29 -19.67
C LEU A 14 -7.55 0.40 -20.33
N PRO A 15 -8.54 -0.40 -19.89
CA PRO A 15 -9.92 -0.22 -20.30
C PRO A 15 -10.47 1.10 -19.77
N ALA A 16 -11.46 1.65 -20.48
CA ALA A 16 -12.01 2.97 -20.18
C ALA A 16 -12.59 3.08 -18.75
N THR A 17 -13.04 1.96 -18.19
CA THR A 17 -13.53 1.85 -16.81
C THR A 17 -12.47 2.20 -15.76
N LEU A 18 -11.17 1.99 -16.06
CA LEU A 18 -10.06 2.30 -15.15
C LEU A 18 -9.44 3.68 -15.38
N ASN A 19 -9.91 4.46 -16.35
CA ASN A 19 -9.32 5.76 -16.68
C ASN A 19 -9.37 6.75 -15.50
N ASN A 20 -10.49 6.78 -14.77
CA ASN A 20 -10.64 7.65 -13.61
C ASN A 20 -9.64 7.27 -12.50
N LEU A 21 -9.56 5.97 -12.19
CA LEU A 21 -8.58 5.45 -11.22
C LEU A 21 -7.15 5.75 -11.66
N ALA A 22 -6.81 5.57 -12.94
CA ALA A 22 -5.47 5.86 -13.47
C ALA A 22 -5.11 7.36 -13.36
N HIS A 23 -6.08 8.25 -13.57
CA HIS A 23 -5.87 9.69 -13.40
C HIS A 23 -5.57 10.05 -11.94
N LEU A 24 -6.38 9.51 -11.01
CA LEU A 24 -6.18 9.74 -9.57
C LEU A 24 -4.87 9.10 -9.07
N ALA A 25 -4.54 7.90 -9.54
CA ALA A 25 -3.28 7.23 -9.24
C ALA A 25 -2.07 8.05 -9.70
N THR A 26 -2.15 8.66 -10.89
CA THR A 26 -1.11 9.58 -11.38
C THR A 26 -0.95 10.80 -10.49
N MET A 27 -2.05 11.37 -10.00
CA MET A 27 -2.01 12.51 -9.07
C MET A 27 -1.36 12.13 -7.74
N LEU A 28 -1.76 10.99 -7.18
CA LEU A 28 -1.21 10.48 -5.92
C LEU A 28 0.29 10.21 -6.05
N GLU A 29 0.70 9.50 -7.09
CA GLU A 29 2.10 9.16 -7.33
C GLU A 29 2.98 10.41 -7.49
N LYS A 30 2.47 11.43 -8.18
CA LYS A 30 3.17 12.73 -8.29
C LYS A 30 3.29 13.43 -6.94
N LEU A 31 2.27 13.32 -6.10
CA LEU A 31 2.25 13.94 -4.78
C LEU A 31 3.28 13.26 -3.85
N GLU A 32 3.28 11.93 -3.81
CA GLU A 32 4.25 11.12 -3.03
C GLU A 32 5.70 11.38 -3.46
N ARG A 33 5.95 11.47 -4.78
CA ARG A 33 7.30 11.73 -5.31
C ARG A 33 7.75 13.17 -5.19
N SER A 34 6.85 14.11 -4.92
CA SER A 34 7.18 15.54 -4.95
C SER A 34 8.16 15.98 -3.85
N GLY A 35 8.32 15.18 -2.79
CA GLY A 35 9.18 15.49 -1.64
C GLY A 35 8.75 16.73 -0.83
N ARG A 36 7.66 17.40 -1.22
CA ARG A 36 7.07 18.53 -0.53
C ARG A 36 5.98 18.02 0.40
N ALA A 37 5.91 18.55 1.62
CA ALA A 37 4.80 18.28 2.51
C ALA A 37 3.47 18.70 1.83
N PRO A 38 2.57 17.76 1.51
CA PRO A 38 1.29 18.08 0.89
C PRO A 38 0.40 18.79 1.90
N ASP A 39 -0.57 19.56 1.42
CA ASP A 39 -1.65 20.02 2.28
C ASP A 39 -2.39 18.80 2.86
N PRO A 40 -2.49 18.65 4.20
CA PRO A 40 -3.06 17.45 4.80
C PRO A 40 -4.52 17.21 4.40
N GLY A 41 -5.30 18.27 4.18
CA GLY A 41 -6.70 18.17 3.77
C GLY A 41 -6.83 17.63 2.35
N GLN A 42 -6.06 18.19 1.42
CA GLN A 42 -6.02 17.74 0.03
C GLN A 42 -5.51 16.30 -0.09
N TYR A 43 -4.47 15.95 0.67
CA TYR A 43 -3.94 14.59 0.70
C TYR A 43 -5.02 13.59 1.14
N ARG A 44 -5.70 13.86 2.27
CA ARG A 44 -6.77 12.99 2.79
C ARG A 44 -7.92 12.84 1.79
N GLN A 45 -8.32 13.92 1.12
CA GLN A 45 -9.38 13.87 0.11
C GLN A 45 -8.98 13.03 -1.10
N LEU A 46 -7.73 13.18 -1.57
CA LEU A 46 -7.21 12.40 -2.70
C LEU A 46 -7.15 10.90 -2.35
N VAL A 47 -6.58 10.56 -1.19
CA VAL A 47 -6.52 9.17 -0.70
C VAL A 47 -7.93 8.59 -0.58
N ALA A 48 -8.86 9.30 0.05
CA ALA A 48 -10.24 8.82 0.19
C ALA A 48 -10.90 8.55 -1.17
N ARG A 49 -10.65 9.38 -2.19
CA ARG A 49 -11.21 9.19 -3.53
C ARG A 49 -10.54 8.04 -4.27
N VAL A 50 -9.23 7.89 -4.19
CA VAL A 50 -8.49 6.73 -4.73
C VAL A 50 -9.00 5.44 -4.10
N SER A 51 -9.12 5.43 -2.77
CA SER A 51 -9.66 4.31 -1.98
C SER A 51 -11.08 3.92 -2.40
N ALA A 52 -11.96 4.89 -2.65
CA ALA A 52 -13.32 4.62 -3.10
C ALA A 52 -13.33 3.98 -4.50
N GLU A 53 -12.54 4.50 -5.44
CA GLU A 53 -12.45 3.94 -6.80
C GLU A 53 -11.83 2.54 -6.80
N LEU A 54 -10.80 2.30 -5.99
CA LEU A 54 -10.21 0.98 -5.81
C LEU A 54 -11.24 -0.05 -5.33
N ALA A 55 -12.10 0.32 -4.37
CA ALA A 55 -13.16 -0.55 -3.91
C ALA A 55 -14.18 -0.89 -5.01
N GLN A 56 -14.53 0.09 -5.87
CA GLN A 56 -15.45 -0.14 -7.01
C GLN A 56 -14.85 -1.04 -8.09
N GLN A 57 -13.53 -1.02 -8.25
CA GLN A 57 -12.80 -1.81 -9.25
C GLN A 57 -12.22 -3.11 -8.68
N ALA A 58 -12.53 -3.46 -7.44
CA ALA A 58 -12.05 -4.69 -6.79
C ALA A 58 -12.47 -5.92 -7.62
N GLY A 59 -11.48 -6.71 -8.05
CA GLY A 59 -11.69 -7.88 -8.91
C GLY A 59 -11.64 -7.60 -10.43
N HIS A 60 -11.45 -6.35 -10.85
CA HIS A 60 -11.26 -6.04 -12.27
C HIS A 60 -9.95 -6.66 -12.81
N VAL A 61 -10.02 -7.44 -13.89
CA VAL A 61 -8.88 -8.20 -14.46
C VAL A 61 -7.65 -7.35 -14.80
N ALA A 62 -7.85 -6.11 -15.24
CA ALA A 62 -6.77 -5.17 -15.56
C ALA A 62 -6.24 -4.35 -14.36
N LEU A 63 -6.85 -4.47 -13.17
CA LEU A 63 -6.42 -3.72 -11.99
C LEU A 63 -4.97 -4.04 -11.58
N PRO A 64 -4.51 -5.31 -11.56
CA PRO A 64 -3.11 -5.61 -11.21
C PRO A 64 -2.08 -4.89 -12.08
N GLN A 65 -2.36 -4.73 -13.38
CA GLN A 65 -1.47 -4.01 -14.31
C GLN A 65 -1.38 -2.53 -14.00
N LEU A 66 -2.46 -1.92 -13.49
CA LEU A 66 -2.45 -0.54 -13.02
C LEU A 66 -1.63 -0.41 -11.74
N LEU A 67 -1.80 -1.33 -10.79
CA LEU A 67 -1.08 -1.32 -9.51
C LEU A 67 0.43 -1.52 -9.71
N GLU A 68 0.87 -2.32 -10.69
CA GLU A 68 2.29 -2.44 -11.10
C GLU A 68 2.92 -1.10 -11.51
N VAL A 69 2.12 -0.17 -12.06
CA VAL A 69 2.59 1.13 -12.58
C VAL A 69 2.59 2.21 -11.51
N PHE A 70 1.71 2.11 -10.51
CA PHE A 70 1.49 3.15 -9.49
C PHE A 70 1.71 2.58 -8.07
N PRO A 71 2.97 2.51 -7.60
CA PRO A 71 3.31 1.97 -6.29
C PRO A 71 2.51 2.57 -5.12
N ALA A 72 2.29 3.89 -5.11
CA ALA A 72 1.51 4.52 -4.03
C ALA A 72 0.05 4.04 -4.00
N THR A 73 -0.51 3.73 -5.17
CA THR A 73 -1.88 3.20 -5.28
C THR A 73 -1.93 1.71 -4.94
N ALA A 74 -0.88 0.96 -5.28
CA ALA A 74 -0.72 -0.44 -4.86
C ALA A 74 -0.69 -0.56 -3.33
N GLU A 75 0.10 0.27 -2.66
CA GLU A 75 0.18 0.28 -1.20
C GLU A 75 -1.18 0.60 -0.56
N LEU A 76 -1.92 1.58 -1.09
CA LEU A 76 -3.28 1.87 -0.62
C LEU A 76 -4.24 0.70 -0.83
N TYR A 77 -4.19 0.05 -1.99
CA TYR A 77 -5.04 -1.11 -2.29
C TYR A 77 -4.75 -2.25 -1.33
N GLU A 78 -3.47 -2.59 -1.13
CA GLU A 78 -3.04 -3.57 -0.14
C GLU A 78 -3.56 -3.20 1.25
N ASN A 79 -3.33 -1.95 1.69
CA ASN A 79 -3.80 -1.39 2.96
C ASN A 79 -5.31 -1.62 3.19
N GLN A 80 -6.14 -1.45 2.17
CA GLN A 80 -7.58 -1.70 2.24
C GLN A 80 -7.93 -3.19 2.35
N GLN A 81 -7.15 -4.08 1.75
CA GLN A 81 -7.39 -5.51 1.81
C GLN A 81 -6.93 -6.14 3.13
N TYR A 82 -6.15 -5.46 3.98
CA TYR A 82 -5.73 -6.01 5.28
C TYR A 82 -6.88 -6.26 6.24
N ASP A 83 -7.99 -5.51 6.14
CA ASP A 83 -9.21 -5.81 6.90
C ASP A 83 -9.75 -7.22 6.58
N VAL A 84 -9.45 -7.72 5.38
CA VAL A 84 -9.82 -9.06 4.90
C VAL A 84 -8.67 -10.08 5.05
N ALA A 85 -7.41 -9.63 5.00
CA ALA A 85 -6.23 -10.50 5.05
C ALA A 85 -5.72 -10.81 6.47
N GLY A 86 -6.19 -10.10 7.50
CA GLY A 86 -5.67 -10.19 8.86
C GLY A 86 -4.30 -9.51 8.98
N LEU A 87 -4.10 -8.76 10.06
CA LEU A 87 -2.85 -8.06 10.37
C LEU A 87 -1.72 -9.06 10.71
N CYS A 88 -1.14 -9.70 9.69
CA CYS A 88 -0.05 -10.65 9.85
C CYS A 88 1.20 -10.22 9.06
N LEU A 89 1.71 -9.01 9.33
CA LEU A 89 3.07 -8.61 8.94
C LEU A 89 4.08 -8.67 10.10
N SER A 90 3.62 -8.98 11.31
CA SER A 90 4.51 -9.49 12.36
C SER A 90 4.51 -11.01 12.26
N PRO A 91 5.67 -11.71 12.26
CA PRO A 91 5.65 -13.16 12.39
C PRO A 91 4.94 -13.47 13.71
N LEU A 92 3.75 -14.08 13.62
CA LEU A 92 2.89 -14.35 14.78
C LEU A 92 3.69 -15.03 15.90
N ASP A 93 4.57 -15.95 15.53
CA ASP A 93 5.47 -16.65 16.43
C ASP A 93 6.40 -15.70 17.19
N ARG A 94 6.94 -14.67 16.53
CA ARG A 94 7.81 -13.68 17.17
C ARG A 94 7.02 -12.84 18.16
N SER A 95 5.81 -12.40 17.81
CA SER A 95 4.95 -11.62 18.70
C SER A 95 4.54 -12.43 19.94
N VAL A 96 4.13 -13.69 19.75
CA VAL A 96 3.78 -14.61 20.84
C VAL A 96 4.98 -14.88 21.75
N GLN A 97 6.17 -15.12 21.19
CA GLN A 97 7.39 -15.33 21.96
C GLN A 97 7.76 -14.09 22.78
N THR A 98 7.64 -12.88 22.21
CA THR A 98 7.92 -11.64 22.95
C THR A 98 6.93 -11.41 24.09
N GLU A 99 5.66 -11.74 23.89
CA GLU A 99 4.64 -11.62 24.93
C GLU A 99 4.91 -12.60 26.07
N GLN A 100 5.25 -13.86 25.74
CA GLN A 100 5.57 -14.86 26.75
C GLN A 100 6.82 -14.47 27.56
N ALA A 101 7.89 -14.05 26.88
CA ALA A 101 9.12 -13.60 27.54
C ALA A 101 8.88 -12.39 28.47
N ALA A 102 8.01 -11.45 28.07
CA ALA A 102 7.64 -10.30 28.89
C ALA A 102 6.85 -10.72 30.14
N ARG A 103 5.90 -11.66 30.00
CA ARG A 103 5.15 -12.21 31.14
C ARG A 103 6.07 -12.91 32.14
N ASP A 104 7.01 -13.70 31.66
CA ASP A 104 7.97 -14.43 32.50
C ASP A 104 8.89 -13.46 33.26
N ALA A 105 9.39 -12.42 32.60
CA ALA A 105 10.21 -11.38 33.24
C ALA A 105 9.43 -10.63 34.35
N LEU A 106 8.17 -10.28 34.09
CA LEU A 106 7.30 -9.62 35.07
C LEU A 106 6.96 -10.55 36.25
N ALA A 107 6.76 -11.84 36.00
CA ALA A 107 6.55 -12.83 37.06
C ALA A 107 7.79 -12.96 37.96
N ALA A 108 8.99 -13.00 37.36
CA ALA A 108 10.25 -13.08 38.11
C ALA A 108 10.49 -11.84 38.98
N LEU A 109 10.11 -10.65 38.51
CA LEU A 109 10.20 -9.41 39.29
C LEU A 109 9.23 -9.38 40.47
N ARG A 110 8.08 -10.05 40.38
CA ARG A 110 7.08 -10.13 41.46
C ARG A 110 7.43 -11.14 42.54
N GLN A 111 8.34 -12.08 42.25
CA GLN A 111 8.78 -13.12 43.18
C GLN A 111 10.09 -12.76 43.90
N ARG A 112 10.65 -11.57 43.61
CA ARG A 112 11.75 -10.95 44.35
C ARG A 112 11.20 -9.94 45.35
#